data_AF-A0A8T1PAL7-F1
#
_entry.id   AF-A0A8T1PAL7-F1
#
_cell.length_a   1.000
_cell.length_b   1.000
_cell.length_c   1.000
_cell.angle_alpha   90.00
_cell.angle_beta   90.00
_cell.angle_gamma   90.00
#
_symmetry.space_group_name_H-M   'P 1'
#
loop_
_entity.id
_entity.type
_entity.pdbx_description
1 polymer ?
#
loop_
_entity_poly.entity_id
_entity_poly.type
_entity_poly.pdbx_seq_one_letter_code
_entity_poly.pdbx_strand_id
1 'polypeptide(L)'
;MASNRDRDEALTFTNPSSSSSPIAVSDPFDSILADHTSRIGSASGSFQNEGLLSDSTNDAEFGFSRPDFRTSQLAGTVEFYERHVFLCYKNPQVWPARIEASEFDRVPRLLSAAVMTRKADMKKETRLTICEGHDGTETSNGDVLIFPDMIRYRRLTHFDVDTFVEEVLVRDGEWLPGTPETLKGSYVFVCSHGSRDRRCGVCGPALISRFKEGIELHGLQSKVSVSPCSHIGGHKYAGNIIVFGSNLNGEVTGHWYGYVSPEDVPVLLEQHIVKGEIVDWLWRGQMGLSEEEQKKSQELRLQLNGKINVVQNIEELTQTFKNETLTVARRSQVEQR
;
A
#
# COMPACT_ATOMS: atom_id res chain seq x y z
N MET A 1 59.91 -48.73 -11.24
CA MET A 1 59.27 -50.07 -11.22
C MET A 1 58.14 -50.04 -12.24
N ALA A 2 58.27 -50.88 -13.26
CA ALA A 2 57.30 -51.04 -14.35
C ALA A 2 56.43 -52.26 -14.07
N SER A 3 55.15 -52.22 -14.47
CA SER A 3 54.53 -53.23 -15.34
C SER A 3 53.01 -53.01 -15.43
N ASN A 4 52.54 -52.91 -16.67
CA ASN A 4 51.17 -53.07 -17.14
C ASN A 4 50.56 -54.42 -16.74
N ARG A 5 49.22 -54.49 -16.77
CA ARG A 5 48.46 -55.53 -17.49
C ARG A 5 46.99 -55.15 -17.69
N ASP A 6 46.60 -55.15 -18.96
CA ASP A 6 45.25 -55.03 -19.53
C ASP A 6 44.31 -56.18 -19.14
N ARG A 7 43.00 -55.93 -19.26
CA ARG A 7 42.10 -56.79 -20.05
C ARG A 7 40.72 -56.17 -20.30
N ASP A 8 40.45 -55.94 -21.58
CA ASP A 8 39.14 -55.83 -22.22
C ASP A 8 38.32 -57.12 -22.08
N GLU A 9 36.98 -57.01 -22.08
CA GLU A 9 36.14 -57.71 -23.07
C GLU A 9 34.71 -57.16 -23.08
N ALA A 10 34.30 -56.70 -24.27
CA ALA A 10 32.92 -56.42 -24.65
C ALA A 10 32.43 -57.56 -25.53
N LEU A 11 31.20 -58.04 -25.34
CA LEU A 11 30.46 -58.77 -26.37
C LEU A 11 28.96 -58.42 -26.33
N THR A 12 28.56 -57.70 -27.38
CA THR A 12 27.22 -57.62 -27.98
C THR A 12 26.68 -58.99 -28.39
N PHE A 13 25.35 -59.21 -28.42
CA PHE A 13 24.57 -59.42 -29.66
C PHE A 13 23.07 -59.73 -29.41
N THR A 14 22.22 -58.96 -30.12
CA THR A 14 20.93 -59.27 -30.79
C THR A 14 19.61 -59.60 -30.06
N ASN A 15 18.63 -58.74 -30.44
CA ASN A 15 17.17 -58.92 -30.51
C ASN A 15 16.78 -59.92 -31.63
N PRO A 16 15.55 -60.51 -31.64
CA PRO A 16 14.45 -59.86 -32.36
C PRO A 16 13.01 -60.04 -31.80
N SER A 17 12.22 -59.00 -32.09
CA SER A 17 10.76 -58.83 -32.31
C SER A 17 9.81 -60.04 -32.22
N SER A 18 8.60 -59.86 -31.63
CA SER A 18 7.34 -59.58 -32.38
C SER A 18 6.03 -59.65 -31.54
N SER A 19 5.21 -58.61 -31.71
CA SER A 19 3.72 -58.53 -31.82
C SER A 19 2.76 -59.21 -30.82
N SER A 20 1.81 -58.43 -30.25
CA SER A 20 0.40 -58.34 -30.71
C SER A 20 -0.55 -57.75 -29.65
N SER A 21 -1.40 -56.81 -30.06
CA SER A 21 -2.61 -56.34 -29.35
C SER A 21 -3.79 -57.31 -29.51
N PRO A 22 -4.90 -57.09 -28.79
CA PRO A 22 -6.18 -56.97 -29.51
C PRO A 22 -7.13 -55.86 -29.00
N ILE A 23 -8.08 -55.52 -29.88
CA ILE A 23 -9.23 -54.57 -29.74
C ILE A 23 -10.55 -55.38 -29.87
N ALA A 24 -11.67 -54.78 -29.41
CA ALA A 24 -13.10 -55.02 -29.76
C ALA A 24 -13.86 -56.13 -28.97
N VAL A 25 -15.16 -56.07 -28.61
CA VAL A 25 -16.35 -55.23 -28.94
C VAL A 25 -17.52 -55.57 -27.95
N SER A 26 -18.30 -54.54 -27.59
CA SER A 26 -19.73 -54.36 -27.22
C SER A 26 -20.70 -55.44 -26.67
N ASP A 27 -21.42 -55.06 -25.57
CA ASP A 27 -22.90 -55.00 -25.29
C ASP A 27 -23.82 -56.26 -25.31
N PRO A 28 -25.11 -56.26 -24.80
CA PRO A 28 -25.90 -55.31 -23.95
C PRO A 28 -26.91 -55.93 -22.90
N PHE A 29 -27.68 -55.05 -22.19
CA PHE A 29 -29.04 -55.18 -21.57
C PHE A 29 -29.23 -55.92 -20.20
N ASP A 30 -30.05 -55.50 -19.21
CA ASP A 30 -31.02 -54.38 -19.06
C ASP A 30 -31.48 -54.17 -17.58
N SER A 31 -32.07 -52.98 -17.28
CA SER A 31 -33.28 -52.72 -16.45
C SER A 31 -33.25 -52.73 -14.88
N ILE A 32 -33.90 -51.86 -14.05
CA ILE A 32 -34.79 -50.63 -14.08
C ILE A 32 -34.72 -49.98 -12.66
N LEU A 33 -34.67 -48.64 -12.45
CA LEU A 33 -35.77 -47.68 -12.13
C LEU A 33 -35.15 -46.28 -11.91
N ALA A 34 -35.39 -45.29 -12.81
CA ALA A 34 -36.41 -44.22 -12.76
C ALA A 34 -36.18 -43.21 -11.61
N ASP A 35 -36.08 -41.89 -11.81
CA ASP A 35 -36.98 -41.04 -12.60
C ASP A 35 -36.35 -39.70 -13.09
N HIS A 36 -37.03 -39.14 -14.09
CA HIS A 36 -36.79 -38.00 -14.98
C HIS A 36 -36.63 -36.62 -14.29
N THR A 37 -35.86 -35.66 -14.85
CA THR A 37 -36.31 -34.84 -16.00
C THR A 37 -35.16 -34.04 -16.62
N SER A 38 -34.96 -34.24 -17.92
CA SER A 38 -34.13 -33.45 -18.82
C SER A 38 -34.86 -32.20 -19.33
N ARG A 39 -34.15 -31.09 -19.58
CA ARG A 39 -34.26 -30.34 -20.85
C ARG A 39 -33.14 -29.30 -21.02
N ILE A 40 -32.41 -29.47 -22.12
CA ILE A 40 -31.54 -28.47 -22.75
C ILE A 40 -32.43 -27.47 -23.49
N GLY A 41 -32.08 -26.18 -23.45
CA GLY A 41 -32.65 -25.14 -24.30
C GLY A 41 -31.76 -23.89 -24.30
N SER A 42 -31.14 -23.61 -25.45
CA SER A 42 -30.40 -22.38 -25.75
C SER A 42 -31.34 -21.16 -25.77
N ALA A 43 -30.91 -20.03 -25.20
CA ALA A 43 -31.06 -18.67 -25.78
C ALA A 43 -30.54 -17.59 -24.81
N SER A 44 -29.97 -16.56 -25.40
CA SER A 44 -29.49 -15.29 -24.85
C SER A 44 -30.44 -14.63 -23.83
N GLY A 45 -29.88 -13.97 -22.82
CA GLY A 45 -30.64 -13.02 -22.03
C GLY A 45 -30.01 -12.57 -20.72
N SER A 46 -29.61 -11.29 -20.71
CA SER A 46 -29.81 -10.36 -19.59
C SER A 46 -28.83 -10.44 -18.41
N PHE A 47 -27.88 -9.49 -18.42
CA PHE A 47 -27.28 -8.89 -17.24
C PHE A 47 -28.37 -8.53 -16.21
N GLN A 48 -28.35 -9.17 -15.04
CA GLN A 48 -29.12 -8.74 -13.88
C GLN A 48 -28.16 -8.48 -12.71
N ASN A 49 -27.70 -7.24 -12.67
CA ASN A 49 -27.82 -6.34 -11.51
C ASN A 49 -27.67 -6.96 -10.09
N GLU A 50 -26.49 -7.52 -9.78
CA GLU A 50 -26.01 -7.80 -8.41
C GLU A 50 -25.19 -6.62 -7.82
N GLY A 51 -25.35 -5.40 -8.36
CA GLY A 51 -24.38 -4.31 -8.16
C GLY A 51 -24.75 -3.19 -7.17
N LEU A 52 -26.00 -3.06 -6.72
CA LEU A 52 -26.43 -1.83 -6.01
C LEU A 52 -26.80 -2.02 -4.52
N LEU A 53 -27.24 -3.22 -4.12
CA LEU A 53 -27.62 -3.49 -2.73
C LEU A 53 -26.43 -3.95 -1.86
N SER A 54 -25.42 -4.57 -2.49
CA SER A 54 -24.19 -5.02 -1.83
C SER A 54 -23.29 -3.84 -1.42
N ASP A 55 -23.22 -2.78 -2.23
CA ASP A 55 -22.31 -1.66 -1.96
C ASP A 55 -22.78 -0.77 -0.81
N SER A 56 -24.09 -0.50 -0.73
CA SER A 56 -24.69 0.32 0.33
C SER A 56 -24.62 -0.34 1.70
N THR A 57 -24.80 -1.67 1.77
CA THR A 57 -24.70 -2.43 3.02
C THR A 57 -23.26 -2.55 3.52
N ASN A 58 -22.30 -2.79 2.60
CA ASN A 58 -20.88 -2.84 2.95
C ASN A 58 -20.34 -1.48 3.42
N ASP A 59 -20.79 -0.37 2.83
CA ASP A 59 -20.34 0.96 3.26
C ASP A 59 -20.84 1.33 4.66
N ALA A 60 -22.09 1.01 4.98
CA ALA A 60 -22.68 1.26 6.30
C ALA A 60 -22.01 0.48 7.43
N GLU A 61 -21.47 -0.72 7.15
CA GLU A 61 -20.83 -1.56 8.16
C GLU A 61 -19.30 -1.39 8.21
N PHE A 62 -18.67 -1.30 7.04
CA PHE A 62 -17.20 -1.36 6.91
C PHE A 62 -16.58 -0.15 6.24
N GLY A 63 -17.36 0.64 5.49
CA GLY A 63 -16.90 1.78 4.73
C GLY A 63 -16.89 3.09 5.52
N PHE A 64 -17.17 4.18 4.84
CA PHE A 64 -17.05 5.54 5.38
C PHE A 64 -18.30 5.99 6.14
N SER A 65 -19.45 5.34 5.91
CA SER A 65 -20.71 5.63 6.60
C SER A 65 -20.89 4.89 7.93
N ARG A 66 -19.89 4.12 8.36
CA ARG A 66 -19.95 3.35 9.62
C ARG A 66 -20.10 4.26 10.85
N PRO A 67 -20.85 3.84 11.89
CA PRO A 67 -21.18 4.70 13.03
C PRO A 67 -19.97 5.11 13.87
N ASP A 68 -18.87 4.35 13.85
CA ASP A 68 -17.64 4.64 14.58
C ASP A 68 -16.60 5.42 13.73
N PHE A 69 -16.94 5.83 12.51
CA PHE A 69 -16.04 6.63 11.66
C PHE A 69 -15.73 8.00 12.31
N ARG A 70 -14.44 8.36 12.36
CA ARG A 70 -13.94 9.64 12.94
C ARG A 70 -14.30 9.88 14.42
N THR A 71 -14.54 8.83 15.19
CA THR A 71 -14.90 8.95 16.61
C THR A 71 -13.71 8.91 17.58
N SER A 72 -12.64 8.19 17.22
CA SER A 72 -11.48 8.00 18.10
C SER A 72 -10.38 9.03 17.84
N GLN A 73 -9.61 9.36 18.87
CA GLN A 73 -8.42 10.20 18.73
C GLN A 73 -7.33 9.49 17.92
N LEU A 74 -6.72 10.24 16.99
CA LEU A 74 -5.74 9.71 16.03
C LEU A 74 -4.29 9.91 16.45
N ALA A 75 -3.91 11.08 16.95
CA ALA A 75 -2.51 11.39 17.22
C ALA A 75 -1.92 10.53 18.33
N GLY A 76 -0.69 10.04 18.10
CA GLY A 76 -0.01 9.13 19.02
C GLY A 76 -0.39 7.66 18.81
N THR A 77 -1.07 7.31 17.71
CA THR A 77 -1.53 5.93 17.48
C THR A 77 -0.65 5.14 16.52
N VAL A 78 0.50 5.70 16.14
CA VAL A 78 1.51 5.03 15.32
C VAL A 78 2.61 4.54 16.24
N GLU A 79 2.92 3.24 16.14
CA GLU A 79 4.05 2.66 16.87
C GLU A 79 5.37 3.30 16.40
N PHE A 80 6.32 3.44 17.32
CA PHE A 80 7.65 3.92 16.98
C PHE A 80 8.35 2.94 16.03
N TYR A 81 8.95 3.49 14.97
CA TYR A 81 9.89 2.81 14.10
C TYR A 81 10.65 3.88 13.28
N GLU A 82 11.85 3.55 12.80
CA GLU A 82 12.76 4.51 12.17
C GLU A 82 12.96 4.23 10.67
N ARG A 83 12.77 2.98 10.23
CA ARG A 83 12.92 2.55 8.84
C ARG A 83 11.67 1.80 8.39
N HIS A 84 11.09 2.19 7.26
CA HIS A 84 10.01 1.44 6.62
C HIS A 84 10.54 0.73 5.38
N VAL A 85 10.42 -0.60 5.36
CA VAL A 85 10.73 -1.43 4.20
C VAL A 85 9.42 -1.88 3.58
N PHE A 86 9.23 -1.62 2.29
CA PHE A 86 8.12 -2.15 1.51
C PHE A 86 8.60 -3.21 0.55
N LEU A 87 7.98 -4.38 0.57
CA LEU A 87 8.13 -5.40 -0.46
C LEU A 87 7.00 -5.24 -1.49
N CYS A 88 7.33 -4.92 -2.72
CA CYS A 88 6.40 -4.95 -3.86
C CYS A 88 6.10 -6.42 -4.21
N TYR A 89 4.85 -6.84 -4.05
CA TYR A 89 4.49 -8.24 -4.28
C TYR A 89 3.00 -8.45 -4.55
N LYS A 90 2.67 -8.91 -5.77
CA LYS A 90 1.32 -9.26 -6.25
C LYS A 90 0.28 -8.15 -6.03
N ASN A 91 -0.96 -8.43 -6.39
CA ASN A 91 -2.09 -7.53 -6.17
C ASN A 91 -2.81 -7.85 -4.84
N PRO A 92 -3.34 -6.85 -4.11
CA PRO A 92 -4.06 -7.06 -2.86
C PRO A 92 -5.23 -8.06 -2.89
N GLN A 93 -5.87 -8.24 -4.06
CA GLN A 93 -6.99 -9.16 -4.23
C GLN A 93 -6.59 -10.63 -4.09
N VAL A 94 -5.30 -10.96 -4.30
CA VAL A 94 -4.79 -12.33 -4.18
C VAL A 94 -3.99 -12.56 -2.90
N TRP A 95 -3.89 -11.55 -2.03
CA TRP A 95 -3.17 -11.70 -0.77
C TRP A 95 -3.99 -12.49 0.26
N PRO A 96 -3.41 -13.53 0.89
CA PRO A 96 -4.04 -14.17 2.04
C PRO A 96 -3.97 -13.24 3.26
N ALA A 97 -4.83 -13.47 4.26
CA ALA A 97 -4.93 -12.63 5.46
C ALA A 97 -3.59 -12.40 6.19
N ARG A 98 -2.67 -13.37 6.11
CA ARG A 98 -1.30 -13.31 6.64
C ARG A 98 -0.31 -13.64 5.52
N ILE A 99 -0.16 -12.75 4.56
CA ILE A 99 0.80 -12.91 3.46
C ILE A 99 2.25 -13.10 3.96
N GLU A 100 2.59 -12.49 5.10
CA GLU A 100 3.85 -12.66 5.81
C GLU A 100 4.09 -14.08 6.36
N ALA A 101 3.03 -14.90 6.46
CA ALA A 101 3.08 -16.26 6.98
C ALA A 101 2.60 -17.30 5.94
N SER A 102 2.38 -16.90 4.68
CA SER A 102 1.87 -17.76 3.63
C SER A 102 2.93 -18.76 3.15
N GLU A 103 2.60 -20.06 3.16
CA GLU A 103 3.51 -21.11 2.68
C GLU A 103 3.78 -21.00 1.17
N PHE A 104 2.80 -20.50 0.41
CA PHE A 104 2.86 -20.36 -1.04
C PHE A 104 3.59 -19.08 -1.49
N ASP A 105 3.71 -18.08 -0.61
CA ASP A 105 4.36 -16.80 -0.91
C ASP A 105 5.74 -16.73 -0.28
N ARG A 106 6.69 -17.45 -0.88
CA ARG A 106 8.03 -17.65 -0.34
C ARG A 106 8.76 -16.35 -0.04
N VAL A 107 8.77 -15.37 -0.95
CA VAL A 107 9.53 -14.12 -0.76
C VAL A 107 8.99 -13.30 0.41
N PRO A 108 7.68 -12.96 0.48
CA PRO A 108 7.12 -12.29 1.67
C PRO A 108 7.38 -13.03 2.97
N ARG A 109 7.18 -14.36 2.99
CA ARG A 109 7.36 -15.17 4.20
C ARG A 109 8.81 -15.20 4.67
N LEU A 110 9.75 -15.46 3.77
CA LEU A 110 11.17 -15.53 4.11
C LEU A 110 11.69 -14.15 4.51
N LEU A 111 11.32 -13.09 3.80
CA LEU A 111 11.73 -11.73 4.15
C LEU A 111 11.20 -11.33 5.53
N SER A 112 9.92 -11.61 5.82
CA SER A 112 9.35 -11.34 7.14
C SER A 112 10.07 -12.13 8.23
N ALA A 113 10.34 -13.42 8.01
CA ALA A 113 11.05 -14.25 8.97
C ALA A 113 12.47 -13.71 9.23
N ALA A 114 13.23 -13.41 8.18
CA ALA A 114 14.59 -12.89 8.29
C ALA A 114 14.63 -11.53 9.00
N VAL A 115 13.72 -10.60 8.67
CA VAL A 115 13.62 -9.30 9.36
C VAL A 115 13.31 -9.48 10.85
N MET A 116 12.39 -10.40 11.19
CA MET A 116 12.06 -10.68 12.59
C MET A 116 13.24 -11.31 13.35
N THR A 117 13.92 -12.30 12.76
CA THR A 117 15.07 -12.98 13.36
C THR A 117 16.23 -12.02 13.59
N ARG A 118 16.48 -11.10 12.67
CA ARG A 118 17.60 -10.16 12.71
C ARG A 118 17.25 -8.82 13.38
N LYS A 119 16.04 -8.67 13.94
CA LYS A 119 15.55 -7.40 14.52
C LYS A 119 16.52 -6.79 15.53
N ALA A 120 17.15 -7.61 16.39
CA ALA A 120 18.07 -7.15 17.42
C ALA A 120 19.44 -6.69 16.88
N ASP A 121 19.79 -7.11 15.66
CA ASP A 121 21.07 -6.76 15.02
C ASP A 121 20.96 -5.49 14.17
N MET A 122 19.74 -5.04 13.85
CA MET A 122 19.49 -3.86 13.05
C MET A 122 19.72 -2.58 13.86
N LYS A 123 20.41 -1.61 13.26
CA LYS A 123 20.67 -0.30 13.92
C LYS A 123 19.43 0.58 14.04
N LYS A 124 18.42 0.35 13.20
CA LYS A 124 17.17 1.12 13.14
C LYS A 124 15.97 0.21 13.38
N GLU A 125 15.00 0.65 14.17
CA GLU A 125 13.75 -0.10 14.31
C GLU A 125 13.02 -0.14 12.96
N THR A 126 12.96 -1.34 12.38
CA THR A 126 12.51 -1.55 11.00
C THR A 126 11.11 -2.15 10.94
N ARG A 127 10.22 -1.51 10.19
CA ARG A 127 8.87 -2.00 9.89
C ARG A 127 8.81 -2.54 8.47
N LEU A 128 8.35 -3.77 8.31
CA LEU A 128 8.12 -4.40 7.00
C LEU A 128 6.62 -4.32 6.64
N THR A 129 6.33 -3.86 5.43
CA THR A 129 4.99 -3.84 4.83
C THR A 129 5.06 -4.39 3.41
N ILE A 130 3.98 -4.98 2.91
CA ILE A 130 3.89 -5.41 1.50
C ILE A 130 3.07 -4.38 0.74
N CYS A 131 3.50 -3.99 -0.44
CA CYS A 131 2.72 -3.15 -1.35
C CYS A 131 2.52 -3.85 -2.69
N GLU A 132 1.56 -3.35 -3.47
CA GLU A 132 1.31 -3.89 -4.80
C GLU A 132 2.55 -3.79 -5.70
N GLY A 133 2.83 -4.86 -6.43
CA GLY A 133 3.79 -4.84 -7.54
C GLY A 133 3.34 -3.86 -8.61
N HIS A 134 4.22 -2.92 -8.99
CA HIS A 134 3.98 -1.70 -9.79
C HIS A 134 3.13 -1.86 -11.06
N ASP A 135 2.98 -3.06 -11.60
CA ASP A 135 2.25 -3.35 -12.84
C ASP A 135 1.30 -4.56 -12.74
N GLY A 136 1.14 -5.15 -11.55
CA GLY A 136 0.43 -6.42 -11.40
C GLY A 136 1.05 -7.58 -12.19
N THR A 137 2.25 -7.40 -12.76
CA THR A 137 3.00 -8.45 -13.45
C THR A 137 4.06 -9.05 -12.52
N GLU A 138 4.58 -10.22 -12.89
CA GLU A 138 5.62 -10.90 -12.12
C GLU A 138 6.94 -10.12 -12.04
N THR A 139 7.14 -9.08 -12.87
CA THR A 139 8.43 -8.41 -13.01
C THR A 139 8.75 -7.42 -11.90
N SER A 140 7.74 -6.85 -11.27
CA SER A 140 7.88 -5.96 -10.10
C SER A 140 7.78 -6.70 -8.77
N ASN A 141 7.46 -8.00 -8.79
CA ASN A 141 7.45 -8.83 -7.60
C ASN A 141 8.88 -9.03 -7.10
N GLY A 142 9.12 -8.61 -5.85
CA GLY A 142 10.46 -8.64 -5.26
C GLY A 142 11.18 -7.29 -5.29
N ASP A 143 10.60 -6.23 -5.87
CA ASP A 143 11.15 -4.89 -5.64
C ASP A 143 11.02 -4.54 -4.13
N VAL A 144 12.06 -3.94 -3.56
CA VAL A 144 12.09 -3.52 -2.16
C VAL A 144 12.34 -2.02 -2.08
N LEU A 145 11.42 -1.29 -1.47
CA LEU A 145 11.53 0.16 -1.24
C LEU A 145 11.93 0.40 0.22
N ILE A 146 12.87 1.33 0.46
CA ILE A 146 13.36 1.64 1.80
C ILE A 146 13.21 3.14 2.06
N PHE A 147 12.47 3.48 3.12
CA PHE A 147 12.30 4.83 3.64
C PHE A 147 12.90 4.92 5.04
N PRO A 148 13.52 6.04 5.45
CA PRO A 148 13.61 7.33 4.75
C PRO A 148 14.70 7.39 3.67
N ASP A 149 15.44 6.31 3.47
CA ASP A 149 16.63 6.27 2.60
C ASP A 149 16.31 6.56 1.11
N MET A 150 15.03 6.50 0.70
CA MET A 150 14.52 6.76 -0.66
C MET A 150 15.22 5.91 -1.72
N ILE A 151 15.38 4.61 -1.42
CA ILE A 151 16.06 3.65 -2.29
C ILE A 151 15.12 2.53 -2.68
N ARG A 152 15.26 2.05 -3.92
CA ARG A 152 14.69 0.80 -4.40
C ARG A 152 15.78 -0.20 -4.77
N TYR A 153 15.63 -1.43 -4.30
CA TYR A 153 16.28 -2.60 -4.88
C TYR A 153 15.29 -3.37 -5.74
N ARG A 154 15.74 -3.90 -6.87
CA ARG A 154 14.86 -4.63 -7.80
C ARG A 154 15.02 -6.14 -7.68
N ARG A 155 13.92 -6.86 -7.89
CA ARG A 155 13.90 -8.32 -8.11
C ARG A 155 14.58 -9.13 -7.01
N LEU A 156 14.33 -8.82 -5.75
CA LEU A 156 14.72 -9.70 -4.63
C LEU A 156 14.02 -11.05 -4.79
N THR A 157 14.80 -12.12 -4.88
CA THR A 157 14.26 -13.48 -4.90
C THR A 157 14.38 -14.15 -3.53
N HIS A 158 13.74 -15.31 -3.39
CA HIS A 158 13.82 -16.08 -2.15
C HIS A 158 15.23 -16.61 -1.83
N PHE A 159 16.12 -16.69 -2.82
CA PHE A 159 17.51 -17.09 -2.62
C PHE A 159 18.37 -15.97 -2.01
N ASP A 160 17.94 -14.72 -2.18
CA ASP A 160 18.74 -13.53 -1.86
C ASP A 160 18.36 -12.91 -0.51
N VAL A 161 17.27 -13.37 0.12
CA VAL A 161 16.66 -12.75 1.31
C VAL A 161 17.66 -12.60 2.45
N ASP A 162 18.37 -13.66 2.81
CA ASP A 162 19.27 -13.64 3.96
C ASP A 162 20.45 -12.68 3.73
N THR A 163 21.03 -12.71 2.53
CA THR A 163 22.11 -11.80 2.13
C THR A 163 21.63 -10.35 2.09
N PHE A 164 20.43 -10.09 1.56
CA PHE A 164 19.84 -8.75 1.51
C PHE A 164 19.62 -8.18 2.91
N VAL A 165 19.03 -8.97 3.82
CA VAL A 165 18.79 -8.53 5.20
C VAL A 165 20.10 -8.25 5.93
N GLU A 166 21.10 -9.12 5.78
CA GLU A 166 22.44 -8.92 6.35
C GLU A 166 23.10 -7.64 5.83
N GLU A 167 23.20 -7.50 4.51
CA GLU A 167 23.98 -6.42 3.90
C GLU A 167 23.28 -5.07 4.04
N VAL A 168 21.96 -5.00 3.79
CA VAL A 168 21.23 -3.73 3.72
C VAL A 168 20.62 -3.33 5.05
N LEU A 169 19.96 -4.25 5.75
CA LEU A 169 19.19 -3.90 6.95
C LEU A 169 20.03 -3.94 8.24
N VAL A 170 20.99 -4.87 8.32
CA VAL A 170 21.88 -5.00 9.49
C VAL A 170 23.14 -4.14 9.33
N ARG A 171 23.83 -4.24 8.19
CA ARG A 171 25.12 -3.56 7.99
C ARG A 171 25.01 -2.13 7.46
N ASP A 172 23.84 -1.73 6.95
CA ASP A 172 23.63 -0.48 6.19
C ASP A 172 24.57 -0.35 4.98
N GLY A 173 24.85 -1.48 4.32
CA GLY A 173 25.60 -1.55 3.08
C GLY A 173 24.68 -1.65 1.86
N GLU A 174 25.30 -1.94 0.71
CA GLU A 174 24.59 -2.22 -0.54
C GLU A 174 24.51 -3.72 -0.76
N TRP A 175 23.32 -4.21 -1.16
CA TRP A 175 23.15 -5.61 -1.53
C TRP A 175 23.66 -5.85 -2.94
N LEU A 176 24.66 -6.71 -3.09
CA LEU A 176 25.13 -7.19 -4.38
C LEU A 176 24.45 -8.53 -4.70
N PRO A 177 23.91 -8.75 -5.92
CA PRO A 177 24.19 -8.05 -7.19
C PRO A 177 23.27 -6.86 -7.50
N GLY A 178 22.40 -6.46 -6.57
CA GLY A 178 21.49 -5.34 -6.76
C GLY A 178 22.24 -4.01 -6.96
N THR A 179 21.63 -3.10 -7.72
CA THR A 179 22.07 -1.69 -7.76
C THR A 179 20.95 -0.84 -7.15
N PRO A 180 21.21 -0.09 -6.08
CA PRO A 180 20.19 0.75 -5.46
C PRO A 180 19.78 1.87 -6.41
N GLU A 181 18.47 2.06 -6.57
CA GLU A 181 17.89 3.13 -7.36
C GLU A 181 17.33 4.22 -6.46
N THR A 182 17.73 5.46 -6.70
CA THR A 182 17.17 6.62 -5.99
C THR A 182 15.72 6.85 -6.40
N LEU A 183 14.83 6.82 -5.42
CA LEU A 183 13.43 7.20 -5.55
C LEU A 183 13.30 8.72 -5.53
N LYS A 184 12.37 9.24 -6.33
CA LYS A 184 12.03 10.67 -6.40
C LYS A 184 10.54 10.89 -6.21
N GLY A 185 10.19 12.07 -5.70
CA GLY A 185 8.81 12.45 -5.45
C GLY A 185 8.25 11.88 -4.13
N SER A 186 6.94 11.89 -4.02
CA SER A 186 6.18 11.42 -2.86
C SER A 186 5.57 10.05 -3.12
N TYR A 187 5.54 9.19 -2.10
CA TYR A 187 5.00 7.84 -2.16
C TYR A 187 3.84 7.72 -1.17
N VAL A 188 2.66 7.41 -1.69
CA VAL A 188 1.43 7.24 -0.94
C VAL A 188 1.09 5.75 -0.88
N PHE A 189 1.02 5.19 0.32
CA PHE A 189 0.62 3.80 0.54
C PHE A 189 -0.75 3.76 1.21
N VAL A 190 -1.72 3.11 0.56
CA VAL A 190 -3.10 3.01 1.06
C VAL A 190 -3.41 1.58 1.47
N CYS A 191 -3.77 1.38 2.73
CA CYS A 191 -4.13 0.05 3.23
C CYS A 191 -5.35 -0.50 2.51
N SER A 192 -5.18 -1.58 1.74
CA SER A 192 -6.25 -2.20 0.93
C SER A 192 -6.36 -3.72 1.16
N HIS A 193 -5.87 -4.20 2.30
CA HIS A 193 -5.76 -5.63 2.59
C HIS A 193 -7.08 -6.25 3.08
N GLY A 194 -8.01 -6.51 2.16
CA GLY A 194 -9.38 -6.95 2.48
C GLY A 194 -9.49 -8.31 3.18
N SER A 195 -8.60 -9.24 2.87
CA SER A 195 -8.57 -10.58 3.50
C SER A 195 -8.10 -10.54 4.96
N ARG A 196 -7.31 -9.53 5.34
CA ARG A 196 -6.86 -9.30 6.73
C ARG A 196 -7.81 -8.39 7.51
N ASP A 197 -8.34 -7.35 6.85
CA ASP A 197 -9.24 -6.38 7.45
C ASP A 197 -10.30 -5.93 6.43
N ARG A 198 -11.57 -6.29 6.70
CA ARG A 198 -12.70 -5.99 5.82
C ARG A 198 -12.88 -4.48 5.59
N ARG A 199 -12.65 -3.64 6.61
CA ARG A 199 -12.76 -2.18 6.47
C ARG A 199 -11.72 -1.63 5.52
N CYS A 200 -10.49 -2.14 5.60
CA CYS A 200 -9.44 -1.78 4.64
C CYS A 200 -9.77 -2.28 3.23
N GLY A 201 -10.38 -3.46 3.09
CA GLY A 201 -10.85 -3.99 1.81
C GLY A 201 -11.96 -3.17 1.15
N VAL A 202 -12.83 -2.52 1.94
CA VAL A 202 -13.89 -1.65 1.44
C VAL A 202 -13.37 -0.22 1.20
N CYS A 203 -12.66 0.38 2.16
CA CYS A 203 -12.21 1.76 2.06
C CYS A 203 -11.03 1.96 1.08
N GLY A 204 -10.08 1.02 1.07
CA GLY A 204 -8.81 1.15 0.34
C GLY A 204 -8.97 1.36 -1.17
N PRO A 205 -9.74 0.54 -1.89
CA PRO A 205 -9.94 0.69 -3.34
C PRO A 205 -10.51 2.06 -3.74
N ALA A 206 -11.49 2.59 -2.99
CA ALA A 206 -12.08 3.90 -3.24
C ALA A 206 -11.03 5.02 -3.11
N LEU A 207 -10.19 4.96 -2.08
CA LEU A 207 -9.09 5.91 -1.88
C LEU A 207 -8.04 5.82 -2.99
N ILE A 208 -7.63 4.61 -3.39
CA ILE A 208 -6.69 4.41 -4.50
C ILE A 208 -7.21 5.05 -5.79
N SER A 209 -8.48 4.80 -6.15
CA SER A 209 -9.09 5.42 -7.34
C SER A 209 -9.04 6.94 -7.26
N ARG A 210 -9.46 7.47 -6.12
CA ARG A 210 -9.53 8.91 -5.90
C ARG A 210 -8.15 9.59 -5.95
N PHE A 211 -7.11 8.95 -5.41
CA PHE A 211 -5.73 9.44 -5.53
C PHE A 211 -5.26 9.43 -6.97
N LYS A 212 -5.50 8.35 -7.72
CA LYS A 212 -5.11 8.26 -9.14
C LYS A 212 -5.75 9.38 -9.97
N GLU A 213 -7.06 9.58 -9.81
CA GLU A 213 -7.80 10.68 -10.45
C GLU A 213 -7.23 12.05 -10.07
N GLY A 214 -6.99 12.29 -8.78
CA GLY A 214 -6.47 13.56 -8.29
C GLY A 214 -5.05 13.85 -8.78
N ILE A 215 -4.19 12.83 -8.83
CA ILE A 215 -2.81 12.92 -9.35
C ILE A 215 -2.85 13.27 -10.84
N GLU A 216 -3.72 12.63 -11.61
CA GLU A 216 -3.87 12.90 -13.03
C GLU A 216 -4.38 14.32 -13.30
N LEU A 217 -5.44 14.72 -12.60
CA LEU A 217 -6.07 16.04 -12.75
C LEU A 217 -5.08 17.20 -12.50
N HIS A 218 -4.14 17.02 -11.57
CA HIS A 218 -3.17 18.05 -11.19
C HIS A 218 -1.81 17.89 -11.88
N GLY A 219 -1.66 16.94 -12.82
CA GLY A 219 -0.39 16.72 -13.53
C GLY A 219 0.76 16.22 -12.65
N LEU A 220 0.45 15.45 -11.60
CA LEU A 220 1.40 15.00 -10.58
C LEU A 220 1.98 13.60 -10.84
N GLN A 221 1.72 12.98 -12.00
CA GLN A 221 2.10 11.59 -12.31
C GLN A 221 3.61 11.32 -12.21
N SER A 222 4.45 12.34 -12.43
CA SER A 222 5.91 12.22 -12.32
C SER A 222 6.45 12.51 -10.91
N LYS A 223 5.59 12.96 -10.00
CA LYS A 223 5.94 13.44 -8.66
C LYS A 223 5.31 12.63 -7.54
N VAL A 224 4.21 11.93 -7.80
CA VAL A 224 3.44 11.23 -6.77
C VAL A 224 3.14 9.82 -7.26
N SER A 225 3.58 8.82 -6.50
CA SER A 225 3.21 7.42 -6.68
C SER A 225 2.20 7.03 -5.62
N VAL A 226 1.13 6.34 -6.02
CA VAL A 226 0.15 5.77 -5.08
C VAL A 226 0.04 4.27 -5.29
N SER A 227 0.19 3.51 -4.21
CA SER A 227 0.16 2.05 -4.22
C SER A 227 -0.69 1.50 -3.07
N PRO A 228 -1.51 0.48 -3.31
CA PRO A 228 -2.14 -0.23 -2.21
C PRO A 228 -1.11 -1.03 -1.42
N CYS A 229 -1.33 -1.17 -0.12
CA CYS A 229 -0.46 -1.91 0.78
C CYS A 229 -1.21 -2.85 1.72
N SER A 230 -0.45 -3.77 2.32
CA SER A 230 -0.91 -4.73 3.31
C SER A 230 -1.37 -3.99 4.57
N HIS A 231 -1.93 -4.74 5.52
CA HIS A 231 -2.52 -4.14 6.70
C HIS A 231 -1.47 -3.38 7.53
N ILE A 232 -1.55 -2.06 7.55
CA ILE A 232 -0.64 -1.18 8.30
C ILE A 232 -1.16 -0.83 9.70
N GLY A 233 -2.30 -1.37 10.12
CA GLY A 233 -2.76 -1.31 11.51
C GLY A 233 -3.90 -0.32 11.76
N GLY A 234 -4.73 -0.66 12.76
CA GLY A 234 -5.82 0.17 13.25
C GLY A 234 -7.10 0.05 12.42
N HIS A 235 -7.80 -1.09 12.52
CA HIS A 235 -9.10 -1.30 11.86
C HIS A 235 -10.11 -0.20 12.22
N LYS A 236 -10.06 0.31 13.47
CA LYS A 236 -10.89 1.45 13.90
C LYS A 236 -10.66 2.69 13.03
N TYR A 237 -9.43 2.93 12.59
CA TYR A 237 -9.00 4.09 11.81
C TYR A 237 -9.03 3.87 10.29
N ALA A 238 -9.69 2.79 9.81
CA ALA A 238 -9.72 2.45 8.38
C ALA A 238 -10.05 3.67 7.49
N GLY A 239 -9.40 3.69 6.33
CA GLY A 239 -8.92 4.92 5.69
C GLY A 239 -7.45 5.21 6.04
N ASN A 240 -6.64 4.15 6.20
CA ASN A 240 -5.25 4.25 6.63
C ASN A 240 -4.32 4.52 5.45
N ILE A 241 -3.53 5.58 5.56
CA ILE A 241 -2.60 6.03 4.52
C ILE A 241 -1.25 6.37 5.14
N ILE A 242 -0.16 6.09 4.42
CA ILE A 242 1.16 6.60 4.74
C ILE A 242 1.65 7.44 3.56
N VAL A 243 2.16 8.63 3.83
CA VAL A 243 2.78 9.49 2.82
C VAL A 243 4.25 9.67 3.18
N PHE A 244 5.13 9.20 2.30
CA PHE A 244 6.55 9.50 2.32
C PHE A 244 6.90 10.58 1.31
N GLY A 245 7.78 11.50 1.69
CA GLY A 245 8.26 12.55 0.82
C GLY A 245 9.28 13.42 1.54
N SER A 246 10.01 14.23 0.78
CA SER A 246 10.92 15.22 1.36
C SER A 246 10.12 16.44 1.84
N ASN A 247 10.38 16.88 3.06
CA ASN A 247 9.86 18.14 3.58
C ASN A 247 10.63 19.33 2.97
N LEU A 248 10.27 20.55 3.37
CA LEU A 248 10.91 21.80 2.90
C LEU A 248 12.40 21.88 3.25
N ASN A 249 12.86 21.14 4.25
CA ASN A 249 14.27 21.07 4.66
C ASN A 249 15.06 19.98 3.92
N GLY A 250 14.40 19.23 3.02
CA GLY A 250 14.98 18.11 2.29
C GLY A 250 15.01 16.79 3.06
N GLU A 251 14.53 16.76 4.31
CA GLU A 251 14.45 15.54 5.11
C GLU A 251 13.25 14.69 4.69
N VAL A 252 13.44 13.38 4.58
CA VAL A 252 12.37 12.46 4.21
C VAL A 252 11.57 12.08 5.45
N THR A 253 10.28 12.39 5.45
CA THR A 253 9.35 12.03 6.54
C THR A 253 8.39 10.94 6.08
N GLY A 254 7.73 10.28 7.04
CA GLY A 254 6.69 9.29 6.78
C GLY A 254 5.48 9.56 7.66
N HIS A 255 4.49 10.29 7.15
CA HIS A 255 3.29 10.68 7.91
C HIS A 255 2.17 9.67 7.72
N TRP A 256 1.54 9.30 8.82
CA TRP A 256 0.40 8.38 8.85
C TRP A 256 -0.90 9.14 9.01
N TYR A 257 -1.90 8.73 8.25
CA TYR A 257 -3.25 9.24 8.31
C TYR A 257 -4.25 8.12 8.55
N GLY A 258 -5.35 8.45 9.22
CA GLY A 258 -6.49 7.55 9.46
C GLY A 258 -7.80 8.27 9.20
N TYR A 259 -8.88 7.51 9.08
CA TYR A 259 -10.21 8.02 8.73
C TYR A 259 -10.27 8.87 7.45
N VAL A 260 -9.32 8.65 6.54
CA VAL A 260 -9.33 9.34 5.25
C VAL A 260 -10.48 8.79 4.42
N SER A 261 -11.34 9.67 3.92
CA SER A 261 -12.40 9.38 2.95
C SER A 261 -12.04 9.96 1.57
N PRO A 262 -12.75 9.58 0.50
CA PRO A 262 -12.50 10.11 -0.84
C PRO A 262 -12.57 11.65 -0.93
N GLU A 263 -13.36 12.30 -0.08
CA GLU A 263 -13.50 13.75 -0.01
C GLU A 263 -12.24 14.44 0.55
N ASP A 264 -11.45 13.75 1.37
CA ASP A 264 -10.22 14.30 1.95
C ASP A 264 -9.01 14.20 1.01
N VAL A 265 -9.07 13.33 -0.01
CA VAL A 265 -7.94 13.07 -0.91
C VAL A 265 -7.43 14.33 -1.61
N PRO A 266 -8.29 15.21 -2.16
CA PRO A 266 -7.83 16.50 -2.69
C PRO A 266 -7.06 17.33 -1.67
N VAL A 267 -7.47 17.32 -0.40
CA VAL A 267 -6.80 18.05 0.67
C VAL A 267 -5.42 17.47 0.95
N LEU A 268 -5.26 16.15 0.98
CA LEU A 268 -3.96 15.50 1.15
C LEU A 268 -3.01 15.79 -0.02
N LEU A 269 -3.52 15.80 -1.26
CA LEU A 269 -2.73 16.15 -2.43
C LEU A 269 -2.27 17.62 -2.37
N GLU A 270 -3.18 18.54 -2.07
CA GLU A 270 -2.87 19.97 -2.09
C GLU A 270 -2.07 20.41 -0.85
N GLN A 271 -2.58 20.15 0.35
CA GLN A 271 -1.96 20.64 1.58
C GLN A 271 -0.68 19.86 1.90
N HIS A 272 -0.75 18.53 1.99
CA HIS A 272 0.43 17.78 2.38
C HIS A 272 1.43 17.62 1.24
N ILE A 273 1.01 17.07 0.11
CA ILE A 273 1.97 16.68 -0.94
C ILE A 273 2.51 17.91 -1.70
N VAL A 274 1.68 18.91 -2.00
CA VAL A 274 2.11 20.10 -2.74
C VAL A 274 2.67 21.19 -1.83
N LYS A 275 2.01 21.52 -0.70
CA LYS A 275 2.46 22.60 0.20
C LYS A 275 3.41 22.13 1.32
N GLY A 276 3.44 20.83 1.63
CA GLY A 276 4.23 20.31 2.76
C GLY A 276 3.54 20.49 4.13
N GLU A 277 2.25 20.81 4.14
CA GLU A 277 1.47 21.12 5.35
C GLU A 277 0.72 19.88 5.86
N ILE A 278 0.83 19.60 7.16
CA ILE A 278 0.23 18.40 7.75
C ILE A 278 -1.26 18.60 7.99
N VAL A 279 -2.07 17.66 7.51
CA VAL A 279 -3.52 17.60 7.72
C VAL A 279 -3.85 17.03 9.11
N ASP A 280 -3.77 17.87 10.14
CA ASP A 280 -3.77 17.43 11.55
C ASP A 280 -5.03 16.67 12.00
N TRP A 281 -6.22 16.91 11.42
CA TRP A 281 -7.44 16.21 11.82
C TRP A 281 -7.51 14.76 11.33
N LEU A 282 -6.68 14.39 10.35
CA LEU A 282 -6.53 13.01 9.86
C LEU A 282 -5.21 12.38 10.36
N TRP A 283 -4.33 13.18 10.98
CA TRP A 283 -2.97 12.77 11.28
C TRP A 283 -2.91 11.86 12.51
N ARG A 284 -2.25 10.70 12.33
CA ARG A 284 -2.06 9.69 13.37
C ARG A 284 -0.69 9.79 14.04
N GLY A 285 0.33 10.11 13.27
CA GLY A 285 1.72 10.02 13.71
C GLY A 285 2.70 10.14 12.57
N GLN A 286 3.99 10.07 12.91
CA GLN A 286 5.09 10.15 11.96
C GLN A 286 6.16 9.12 12.34
N MET A 287 6.74 8.49 11.32
CA MET A 287 7.93 7.65 11.46
C MET A 287 9.04 8.40 12.22
N GLY A 288 9.66 7.72 13.18
CA GLY A 288 10.75 8.26 14.00
C GLY A 288 10.29 9.08 15.22
N LEU A 289 8.99 9.18 15.52
CA LEU A 289 8.49 9.88 16.71
C LEU A 289 7.83 8.91 17.71
N SER A 290 8.09 9.10 19.01
CA SER A 290 7.38 8.40 20.09
C SER A 290 5.90 8.83 20.16
N GLU A 291 5.07 8.11 20.91
CA GLU A 291 3.66 8.49 21.13
C GLU A 291 3.53 9.90 21.72
N GLU A 292 4.37 10.24 22.69
CA GLU A 292 4.39 11.55 23.36
C GLU A 292 4.85 12.66 22.41
N GLU A 293 5.90 12.38 21.63
CA GLU A 293 6.41 13.31 20.62
C GLU A 293 5.38 13.56 19.52
N GLN A 294 4.65 12.53 19.10
CA GLN A 294 3.57 12.65 18.13
C GLN A 294 2.48 13.60 18.65
N LYS A 295 1.98 13.36 19.87
CA LYS A 295 0.95 14.21 20.50
C LYS A 295 1.41 15.66 20.65
N LYS A 296 2.63 15.87 21.17
CA LYS A 296 3.24 17.19 21.33
C LYS A 296 3.41 17.92 20.00
N SER A 297 3.82 17.19 18.95
CA SER A 297 4.01 17.74 17.61
C SER A 297 2.68 18.24 17.00
N GLN A 298 1.59 17.48 17.16
CA GLN A 298 0.26 17.93 16.75
C GLN A 298 -0.21 19.15 17.55
N GLU A 299 -0.08 19.11 18.88
CA GLU A 299 -0.49 20.22 19.74
C GLU A 299 0.21 21.54 19.34
N LEU A 300 1.51 21.48 19.08
CA LEU A 300 2.29 22.64 18.64
C LEU A 300 1.78 23.21 17.30
N ARG A 301 1.49 22.35 16.31
CA ARG A 301 0.93 22.79 15.02
C ARG A 301 -0.44 23.43 15.18
N LEU A 302 -1.32 22.84 15.99
CA LEU A 302 -2.65 23.40 16.27
C LEU A 302 -2.58 24.76 16.97
N GLN A 303 -1.65 24.93 17.92
CA GLN A 303 -1.43 26.23 18.57
C GLN A 303 -0.91 27.29 17.59
N LEU A 304 -0.01 26.92 16.68
CA LEU A 304 0.52 27.84 15.66
C LEU A 304 -0.56 28.25 14.66
N ASN A 305 -1.33 27.30 14.14
CA ASN A 305 -2.42 27.57 13.21
C ASN A 305 -3.52 28.43 13.86
N GLY A 306 -3.83 28.18 15.14
CA GLY A 306 -4.74 29.03 15.91
C GLY A 306 -4.25 30.47 16.03
N LYS A 307 -2.94 30.69 16.26
CA LYS A 307 -2.36 32.04 16.31
C LYS A 307 -2.37 32.72 14.95
N ILE A 308 -2.03 32.01 13.87
CA ILE A 308 -2.04 32.56 12.51
C ILE A 308 -3.45 33.02 12.13
N ASN A 309 -4.48 32.21 12.40
CA ASN A 309 -5.87 32.57 12.11
C ASN A 309 -6.32 33.81 12.88
N VAL A 310 -5.90 33.96 14.14
CA VAL A 310 -6.20 35.17 14.94
C VAL A 310 -5.52 36.41 14.35
N VAL A 311 -4.26 36.31 13.93
CA VAL A 311 -3.53 37.43 13.33
C VAL A 311 -4.16 37.84 11.98
N GLN A 312 -4.47 36.88 11.12
CA GLN A 312 -5.14 37.14 9.83
C GLN A 312 -6.51 37.81 10.03
N ASN A 313 -7.31 37.34 10.99
CA ASN A 313 -8.59 37.97 11.33
C ASN A 313 -8.42 39.41 11.84
N ILE A 314 -7.38 39.70 12.64
CA ILE A 314 -7.10 41.06 13.12
C ILE A 314 -6.67 41.97 11.96
N GLU A 315 -5.85 41.47 11.03
CA GLU A 315 -5.41 42.23 9.86
C GLU A 315 -6.58 42.54 8.89
N GLU A 316 -7.46 41.56 8.64
CA GLU A 316 -8.68 41.76 7.85
C GLU A 316 -9.64 42.76 8.51
N LEU A 317 -9.83 42.68 9.83
CA LEU A 317 -10.65 43.65 10.57
C LEU A 317 -10.05 45.05 10.44
N THR A 318 -8.73 45.17 10.61
CA THR A 318 -8.02 46.45 10.53
C THR A 318 -8.07 47.05 9.12
N GLN A 319 -8.01 46.23 8.06
CA GLN A 319 -8.20 46.68 6.68
C GLN A 319 -9.63 47.14 6.42
N THR A 320 -10.63 46.42 6.95
CA THR A 320 -12.04 46.78 6.83
C THR A 320 -12.34 48.13 7.50
N PHE A 321 -11.84 48.34 8.72
CA PHE A 321 -11.95 49.62 9.43
C PHE A 321 -11.29 50.78 8.68
N LYS A 322 -10.11 50.55 8.07
CA LYS A 322 -9.43 51.58 7.26
C LYS A 322 -10.23 51.94 6.00
N ASN A 323 -10.82 50.95 5.33
CA ASN A 323 -11.64 51.16 4.14
C ASN A 323 -12.95 51.91 4.46
N GLU A 324 -13.62 51.58 5.57
CA GLU A 324 -14.80 52.32 6.01
C GLU A 324 -14.47 53.78 6.35
N THR A 325 -13.36 54.02 7.05
CA THR A 325 -12.91 55.38 7.41
C THR A 325 -12.59 56.22 6.16
N LEU A 326 -11.94 55.63 5.15
CA LEU A 326 -11.68 56.26 3.84
C LEU A 326 -12.98 56.57 3.06
N THR A 327 -13.99 55.73 3.20
CA THR A 327 -15.28 55.89 2.50
C THR A 327 -16.12 57.00 3.15
N VAL A 328 -16.10 57.10 4.49
CA VAL A 328 -16.74 58.18 5.26
C VAL A 328 -16.06 59.53 4.99
N ALA A 329 -14.72 59.56 4.92
CA ALA A 329 -13.97 60.77 4.57
C ALA A 329 -14.23 61.27 3.14
N ARG A 330 -14.48 60.37 2.18
CA ARG A 330 -14.86 60.73 0.81
C ARG A 330 -16.29 61.26 0.70
N ARG A 331 -17.25 60.72 1.47
CA ARG A 331 -18.64 61.23 1.48
C ARG A 331 -18.73 62.65 2.05
N SER A 332 -17.98 62.93 3.11
CA SER A 332 -17.96 64.26 3.75
C SER A 332 -17.29 65.36 2.91
N GLN A 333 -16.48 65.01 1.91
CA GLN A 333 -15.93 65.97 0.93
C GLN A 333 -16.87 66.27 -0.25
N VAL A 334 -17.87 65.42 -0.51
CA VAL A 334 -18.83 65.60 -1.61
C VAL A 334 -20.00 66.49 -1.20
N GLU A 335 -20.34 66.55 0.09
CA GLU A 335 -21.42 67.40 0.63
C GLU A 335 -21.03 68.87 0.87
N GLN A 336 -19.80 69.28 0.58
CA GLN A 336 -19.31 70.66 0.72
C GLN A 336 -19.08 71.40 -0.62
N ARG A 337 -19.72 70.98 -1.72
CA ARG A 337 -19.68 71.69 -3.00
C ARG A 337 -21.04 72.15 -3.49
#